data_AF-A0A1K1MH51-F1
#
_entry.id   AF-A0A1K1MH51-F1
#
_cell.length_a   1.000
_cell.length_b   1.000
_cell.length_c   1.000
_cell.angle_alpha   90.00
_cell.angle_beta   90.00
_cell.angle_gamma   90.00
#
_symmetry.space_group_name_H-M   'P 1'
#
loop_
_entity.id
_entity.type
_entity.pdbx_description
1 polymer ?
#
loop_
_entity_poly.entity_id
_entity_poly.type
_entity_poly.pdbx_seq_one_letter_code
_entity_poly.pdbx_strand_id
1 'polypeptide(L)'
;MNASVTLRGRRRRYHVMATGDVAPSTASRHVLVVLACLLGLAFAAFPLLGDASPTKTTANTTFEVHRLAGKGDDLPVTVGIPFPPGLLRDAAQVRILDANGYEVAASVTPSLAWHVGPGGIRAVRVQFHGPPGVYRFAFDAPRTMQTHAWPYGDGLIDGRPAALATLTPAWLTASLIAGPQSVASRDEAYARYVDAQFRWARALPKDDPTAWLFDRPSTLFKAYVRSGRADYLEAAEVSYRWYMAGIKRDGLPVSPSCGGGWLPDGKPCDVKYVYIEPILLAMALTGDDSMHDAVTVAKMADLWQSGGWNGPPGPYRHPKDYFTERLAGLGLLETVAAFELTGDPRYRERIDARVGWLYEHQGANPDGLGNDGSWRNSWNVHENDPNGSGDVRGSSPWMSENIIDGLWHAWLVTGDPRIPTMITGFGRYLDTYGWIDPKLLVPPHDWRNGCSGPRGLIAWYWSSAHASTESLAAIQESEGWYSDGHDVELGLPIAAAWYFEKDPAQAAALKRRFTALAASYSTECAAISDTARRFNWNNRGAGVAQWMMAQPAGVGAHPVAGVSR
;
A
#
# COMPACT_ATOMS: atom_id res chain seq x y z
N MET A 1 -22.24 31.22 63.06
CA MET A 1 -20.77 31.37 62.98
C MET A 1 -20.43 31.49 61.50
N ASN A 2 -20.63 32.64 60.86
CA ASN A 2 -19.80 33.87 60.81
C ASN A 2 -18.36 33.67 60.28
N ALA A 3 -18.15 34.26 59.08
CA ALA A 3 -16.95 34.93 58.52
C ALA A 3 -16.64 34.38 57.11
N SER A 4 -17.09 34.97 56.00
CA SER A 4 -16.64 36.22 55.34
C SER A 4 -15.12 36.39 55.27
N VAL A 5 -14.58 36.63 54.04
CA VAL A 5 -13.67 37.76 53.70
C VAL A 5 -13.06 37.60 52.28
N THR A 6 -13.51 38.53 51.41
CA THR A 6 -12.86 39.27 50.30
C THR A 6 -12.21 38.61 49.07
N LEU A 7 -12.85 38.90 47.94
CA LEU A 7 -12.28 39.12 46.61
C LEU A 7 -11.40 40.39 46.57
N ARG A 8 -10.20 40.30 45.98
CA ARG A 8 -9.40 41.47 45.54
C ARG A 8 -9.28 41.45 44.02
N GLY A 9 -9.95 42.41 43.39
CA GLY A 9 -9.82 42.71 41.97
C GLY A 9 -8.52 43.46 41.66
N ARG A 10 -7.83 43.04 40.59
CA ARG A 10 -6.67 43.75 40.03
C ARG A 10 -7.11 44.53 38.80
N ARG A 11 -7.26 45.85 38.96
CA ARG A 11 -7.43 46.82 37.85
C ARG A 11 -6.10 46.93 37.08
N ARG A 12 -6.08 46.58 35.79
CA ARG A 12 -5.05 47.04 34.85
C ARG A 12 -5.50 48.41 34.28
N ARG A 13 -4.67 49.43 34.52
CA ARG A 13 -4.78 50.74 33.85
C ARG A 13 -4.30 50.57 32.41
N TYR A 14 -5.13 50.95 31.45
CA TYR A 14 -4.70 51.19 30.07
C TYR A 14 -4.07 52.58 30.00
N HIS A 15 -2.79 52.64 29.62
CA HIS A 15 -2.16 53.88 29.16
C HIS A 15 -2.60 54.11 27.71
N VAL A 16 -3.34 55.18 27.48
CA VAL A 16 -3.60 55.73 26.14
C VAL A 16 -2.34 56.46 25.71
N MET A 17 -1.62 55.93 24.72
CA MET A 17 -0.65 56.70 23.94
C MET A 17 -1.39 57.32 22.75
N ALA A 18 -1.38 58.64 22.71
CA ALA A 18 -1.79 59.42 21.54
C ALA A 18 -0.84 59.08 20.38
N THR A 19 -1.39 58.59 19.27
CA THR A 19 -0.71 58.53 17.99
C THR A 19 -1.22 59.69 17.16
N GLY A 20 -0.30 60.57 16.78
CA GLY A 20 -0.59 61.71 15.92
C GLY A 20 -0.88 61.25 14.49
N ASP A 21 -1.91 61.81 13.91
CA ASP A 21 -2.24 61.70 12.49
C ASP A 21 -1.12 62.29 11.64
N VAL A 22 -0.44 61.44 10.86
CA VAL A 22 0.33 61.86 9.70
C VAL A 22 -0.40 61.33 8.47
N ALA A 23 -1.05 62.23 7.74
CA ALA A 23 -1.71 61.93 6.48
C ALA A 23 -0.69 61.40 5.45
N PRO A 24 -0.93 60.26 4.79
CA PRO A 24 -0.04 59.76 3.76
C PRO A 24 -0.09 60.68 2.53
N SER A 25 1.10 61.06 2.03
CA SER A 25 1.25 61.89 0.85
C SER A 25 0.66 61.20 -0.40
N THR A 26 0.14 62.01 -1.31
CA THR A 26 -0.53 61.63 -2.57
C THR A 26 0.30 60.74 -3.49
N ALA A 27 1.63 60.67 -3.29
CA ALA A 27 2.53 59.76 -4.01
C ALA A 27 2.32 58.28 -3.64
N SER A 28 1.93 57.98 -2.39
CA SER A 28 1.79 56.59 -1.92
C SER A 28 0.53 55.89 -2.47
N ARG A 29 -0.51 56.67 -2.80
CA ARG A 29 -1.73 56.15 -3.44
C ARG A 29 -1.51 55.75 -4.91
N HIS A 30 -0.60 56.39 -5.62
CA HIS A 30 -0.33 56.07 -7.02
C HIS A 30 0.51 54.79 -7.16
N VAL A 31 1.45 54.55 -6.23
CA VAL A 31 2.24 53.31 -6.21
C VAL A 31 1.36 52.09 -5.89
N LEU A 32 0.42 52.22 -4.96
CA LEU A 32 -0.51 51.14 -4.62
C LEU A 32 -1.51 50.83 -5.74
N VAL A 33 -1.97 51.83 -6.49
CA VAL A 33 -2.85 51.62 -7.66
C VAL A 33 -2.08 50.98 -8.81
N VAL A 34 -0.84 51.41 -9.08
CA VAL A 34 0.01 50.78 -10.12
C VAL A 34 0.37 49.34 -9.74
N LEU A 35 0.68 49.04 -8.46
CA LEU A 35 0.89 47.66 -8.01
C LEU A 35 -0.37 46.81 -8.14
N ALA A 36 -1.55 47.36 -7.81
CA ALA A 36 -2.82 46.64 -7.97
C ALA A 36 -3.17 46.40 -9.45
N CYS A 37 -2.88 47.36 -10.35
CA CYS A 37 -3.06 47.17 -11.79
C CYS A 37 -2.04 46.17 -12.38
N LEU A 38 -0.79 46.15 -11.91
CA LEU A 38 0.21 45.18 -12.34
C LEU A 38 -0.07 43.77 -11.81
N LEU A 39 -0.60 43.64 -10.58
CA LEU A 39 -1.12 42.37 -10.07
C LEU A 39 -2.38 41.91 -10.82
N GLY A 40 -3.27 42.83 -11.19
CA GLY A 40 -4.45 42.55 -12.02
C GLY A 40 -4.09 42.09 -13.44
N LEU A 41 -3.04 42.66 -14.04
CA LEU A 41 -2.51 42.23 -15.35
C LEU A 41 -1.73 40.91 -15.27
N ALA A 42 -1.07 40.61 -14.15
CA ALA A 42 -0.46 39.30 -13.92
C ALA A 42 -1.52 38.18 -13.85
N PHE A 43 -2.67 38.43 -13.21
CA PHE A 43 -3.79 37.47 -13.19
C PHE A 43 -4.52 37.31 -14.53
N ALA A 44 -4.38 38.26 -15.47
CA ALA A 44 -4.93 38.15 -16.82
C ALA A 44 -3.97 37.51 -17.84
N ALA A 45 -2.71 37.27 -17.47
CA ALA A 45 -1.67 36.70 -18.33
C ALA A 45 -1.22 35.29 -17.93
N PHE A 46 -1.71 34.74 -16.82
CA PHE A 46 -1.65 33.30 -16.56
C PHE A 46 -2.91 32.65 -17.14
N PRO A 47 -2.80 31.61 -17.97
CA PRO A 47 -3.97 30.82 -18.29
C PRO A 47 -4.49 30.26 -16.98
N LEU A 48 -5.66 30.73 -16.55
CA LEU A 48 -6.53 29.96 -15.68
C LEU A 48 -6.54 28.55 -16.27
N LEU A 49 -6.06 27.60 -15.46
CA LEU A 49 -6.07 26.17 -15.75
C LEU A 49 -7.35 25.85 -16.51
N GLY A 50 -7.17 25.51 -17.79
CA GLY A 50 -8.28 25.36 -18.70
C GLY A 50 -9.31 24.42 -18.11
N ASP A 51 -10.58 24.78 -18.25
CA ASP A 51 -11.65 23.80 -18.32
C ASP A 51 -11.16 22.70 -19.26
N ALA A 52 -10.83 21.56 -18.67
CA ALA A 52 -10.62 20.33 -19.40
C ALA A 52 -11.99 19.95 -19.98
N SER A 53 -12.32 20.55 -21.13
CA SER A 53 -13.19 19.89 -22.09
C SER A 53 -12.67 18.46 -22.24
N PRO A 54 -13.55 17.44 -22.26
CA PRO A 54 -13.13 16.05 -22.33
C PRO A 54 -12.48 15.83 -23.70
N THR A 55 -11.17 16.08 -23.79
CA THR A 55 -10.34 15.57 -24.87
C THR A 55 -10.51 14.07 -24.82
N LYS A 56 -11.24 13.54 -25.81
CA LYS A 56 -11.46 12.11 -26.08
C LYS A 56 -10.30 11.27 -25.55
N THR A 57 -10.49 10.66 -24.39
CA THR A 57 -9.55 9.78 -23.70
C THR A 57 -9.51 8.43 -24.43
N THR A 58 -9.13 8.40 -25.70
CA THR A 58 -9.00 7.15 -26.48
C THR A 58 -7.62 6.51 -26.34
N ALA A 59 -6.66 7.18 -25.71
CA ALA A 59 -5.24 6.80 -25.82
C ALA A 59 -4.82 5.51 -25.11
N ASN A 60 -5.62 4.92 -24.20
CA ASN A 60 -5.18 3.75 -23.42
C ASN A 60 -6.28 2.70 -23.13
N THR A 61 -7.36 2.66 -23.91
CA THR A 61 -8.50 1.74 -23.65
C THR A 61 -8.42 0.39 -24.40
N THR A 62 -7.23 -0.03 -24.80
CA THR A 62 -6.98 -1.31 -25.46
C THR A 62 -6.64 -2.40 -24.45
N PHE A 63 -7.02 -3.64 -24.77
CA PHE A 63 -6.57 -4.84 -24.09
C PHE A 63 -6.31 -5.95 -25.10
N GLU A 64 -5.42 -6.87 -24.75
CA GLU A 64 -5.05 -8.00 -25.58
C GLU A 64 -5.53 -9.31 -24.94
N VAL A 65 -6.23 -10.13 -25.72
CA VAL A 65 -6.71 -11.45 -25.32
C VAL A 65 -5.68 -12.49 -25.75
N HIS A 66 -5.16 -13.22 -24.77
CA HIS A 66 -4.19 -14.30 -24.92
C HIS A 66 -4.88 -15.64 -24.70
N ARG A 67 -4.61 -16.62 -25.57
CA ARG A 67 -5.05 -18.00 -25.29
C ARG A 67 -4.15 -18.61 -24.22
N LEU A 68 -4.76 -19.15 -23.17
CA LEU A 68 -4.04 -19.96 -22.16
C LEU A 68 -4.37 -21.46 -22.29
N ALA A 69 -5.61 -21.79 -22.66
CA ALA A 69 -6.08 -23.17 -22.80
C ALA A 69 -7.15 -23.29 -23.90
N GLY A 70 -7.55 -24.52 -24.21
CA GLY A 70 -8.56 -24.81 -25.24
C GLY A 70 -8.06 -24.69 -26.69
N LYS A 71 -8.96 -24.89 -27.65
CA LYS A 71 -8.70 -24.87 -29.11
C LYS A 71 -9.76 -24.04 -29.83
N GLY A 72 -9.45 -23.56 -31.04
CA GLY A 72 -10.38 -22.80 -31.89
C GLY A 72 -10.57 -21.35 -31.45
N ASP A 73 -11.21 -20.54 -32.30
CA ASP A 73 -11.26 -19.07 -32.15
C ASP A 73 -12.44 -18.56 -31.31
N ASP A 74 -13.22 -19.46 -30.74
CA ASP A 74 -14.33 -19.15 -29.86
C ASP A 74 -13.93 -19.42 -28.39
N LEU A 75 -13.19 -18.47 -27.80
CA LEU A 75 -12.75 -18.58 -26.40
C LEU A 75 -13.71 -17.83 -25.47
N PRO A 76 -14.10 -18.43 -24.33
CA PRO A 76 -14.76 -17.67 -23.27
C PRO A 76 -13.72 -16.71 -22.64
N VAL A 77 -13.94 -15.41 -22.79
CA VAL A 77 -13.11 -14.36 -22.22
C VAL A 77 -13.82 -13.74 -21.03
N THR A 78 -13.17 -13.75 -19.87
CA THR A 78 -13.55 -12.90 -18.74
C THR A 78 -12.41 -11.94 -18.43
N VAL A 79 -12.73 -10.66 -18.23
CA VAL A 79 -11.75 -9.63 -17.87
C VAL A 79 -12.35 -8.67 -16.85
N GLY A 80 -11.54 -8.29 -15.86
CA GLY A 80 -11.82 -7.16 -14.99
C GLY A 80 -11.26 -5.88 -15.60
N ILE A 81 -12.08 -4.84 -15.72
CA ILE A 81 -11.63 -3.52 -16.18
C ILE A 81 -11.79 -2.53 -15.01
N PRO A 82 -10.69 -2.07 -14.39
CA PRO A 82 -10.74 -1.08 -13.32
C PRO A 82 -10.87 0.33 -13.89
N PHE A 83 -11.51 1.23 -13.14
CA PHE A 83 -11.73 2.63 -13.48
C PHE A 83 -11.30 3.54 -12.33
N PRO A 84 -10.69 4.70 -12.61
CA PRO A 84 -10.39 5.69 -11.58
C PRO A 84 -11.67 6.25 -10.93
N PRO A 85 -11.56 6.83 -9.71
CA PRO A 85 -12.70 7.42 -9.00
C PRO A 85 -13.48 8.39 -9.87
N GLY A 86 -14.81 8.25 -9.88
CA GLY A 86 -15.75 9.12 -10.56
C GLY A 86 -15.83 8.99 -12.09
N LEU A 87 -14.95 8.22 -12.74
CA LEU A 87 -14.92 8.11 -14.21
C LEU A 87 -16.13 7.34 -14.76
N LEU A 88 -16.48 6.21 -14.15
CA LEU A 88 -17.60 5.38 -14.58
C LEU A 88 -18.71 5.38 -13.51
N ARG A 89 -19.94 5.69 -13.90
CA ARG A 89 -21.12 5.65 -13.02
C ARG A 89 -22.16 4.61 -13.45
N ASP A 90 -22.11 4.18 -14.70
CA ASP A 90 -23.07 3.24 -15.28
C ASP A 90 -22.34 2.23 -16.18
N ALA A 91 -22.39 0.95 -15.83
CA ALA A 91 -21.77 -0.13 -16.60
C ALA A 91 -22.46 -0.37 -17.97
N ALA A 92 -23.67 0.15 -18.18
CA ALA A 92 -24.33 0.11 -19.48
C ALA A 92 -23.61 1.00 -20.52
N GLN A 93 -22.75 1.93 -20.08
CA GLN A 93 -21.93 2.73 -20.98
C GLN A 93 -20.74 1.95 -21.54
N VAL A 94 -20.32 0.85 -20.90
CA VAL A 94 -19.12 0.12 -21.33
C VAL A 94 -19.46 -0.79 -22.52
N ARG A 95 -18.77 -0.54 -23.63
CA ARG A 95 -18.79 -1.29 -24.88
C ARG A 95 -17.46 -1.99 -25.10
N ILE A 96 -17.50 -3.17 -25.68
CA ILE A 96 -16.33 -3.90 -26.15
C ILE A 96 -16.33 -3.87 -27.67
N LEU A 97 -15.19 -3.54 -28.25
CA LEU A 97 -15.02 -3.38 -29.68
C LEU A 97 -13.87 -4.27 -30.14
N ASP A 98 -14.04 -4.89 -31.30
CA ASP A 98 -13.00 -5.67 -31.96
C ASP A 98 -11.93 -4.76 -32.60
N ALA A 99 -10.94 -5.36 -33.26
CA ALA A 99 -9.86 -4.65 -33.93
C ALA A 99 -10.34 -3.74 -35.09
N ASN A 100 -11.52 -3.98 -35.65
CA ASN A 100 -12.13 -3.17 -36.71
C ASN A 100 -13.05 -2.06 -36.15
N GLY A 101 -13.26 -2.02 -34.83
CA GLY A 101 -14.14 -1.07 -34.16
C GLY A 101 -15.61 -1.50 -34.13
N TYR A 102 -15.94 -2.74 -34.51
CA TYR A 102 -17.29 -3.27 -34.36
C TYR A 102 -17.55 -3.70 -32.94
N GLU A 103 -18.77 -3.43 -32.46
CA GLU A 103 -19.18 -3.83 -31.12
C GLU A 103 -19.29 -5.36 -31.02
N VAL A 104 -18.76 -5.92 -29.94
CA VAL A 104 -18.82 -7.34 -29.60
C VAL A 104 -19.92 -7.52 -28.57
N ALA A 105 -20.78 -8.53 -28.76
CA ALA A 105 -21.79 -8.86 -27.76
C ALA A 105 -21.12 -9.27 -26.44
N ALA A 106 -21.29 -8.45 -25.41
CA ALA A 106 -20.64 -8.64 -24.12
C ALA A 106 -21.63 -8.47 -22.97
N SER A 107 -21.47 -9.27 -21.92
CA SER A 107 -22.04 -8.99 -20.62
C SER A 107 -21.07 -8.08 -19.87
N VAL A 108 -21.57 -6.99 -19.29
CA VAL A 108 -20.76 -6.10 -18.45
C VAL A 108 -21.52 -5.81 -17.17
N THR A 109 -20.92 -6.20 -16.06
CA THR A 109 -21.52 -6.11 -14.72
C THR A 109 -20.57 -5.37 -13.79
N PRO A 110 -21.02 -4.37 -13.01
CA PRO A 110 -20.21 -3.79 -11.95
C PRO A 110 -19.72 -4.89 -11.00
N SER A 111 -18.42 -4.90 -10.69
CA SER A 111 -17.83 -5.85 -9.75
C SER A 111 -17.33 -5.18 -8.46
N LEU A 112 -16.89 -3.92 -8.54
CA LEU A 112 -16.42 -3.15 -7.38
C LEU A 112 -16.91 -1.69 -7.44
N ALA A 113 -17.00 -1.05 -6.29
CA ALA A 113 -17.33 0.36 -6.15
C ALA A 113 -16.21 1.15 -5.46
N TRP A 114 -16.13 2.45 -5.75
CA TRP A 114 -15.34 3.37 -4.95
C TRP A 114 -16.17 3.82 -3.76
N HIS A 115 -15.70 3.51 -2.55
CA HIS A 115 -16.36 3.90 -1.29
C HIS A 115 -15.86 5.24 -0.72
N VAL A 116 -14.93 5.89 -1.43
CA VAL A 116 -14.29 7.14 -1.04
C VAL A 116 -14.16 8.08 -2.25
N GLY A 117 -13.94 9.36 -1.97
CA GLY A 117 -13.76 10.37 -3.01
C GLY A 117 -14.99 10.53 -3.91
N PRO A 118 -14.81 10.81 -5.22
CA PRO A 118 -15.91 10.98 -6.18
C PRO A 118 -16.84 9.76 -6.36
N GLY A 119 -16.50 8.61 -5.78
CA GLY A 119 -17.28 7.37 -5.83
C GLY A 119 -17.36 6.76 -7.23
N GLY A 120 -18.44 6.03 -7.50
CA GLY A 120 -18.70 5.39 -8.79
C GLY A 120 -18.24 3.93 -8.86
N ILE A 121 -18.27 3.38 -10.07
CA ILE A 121 -17.87 2.00 -10.34
C ILE A 121 -16.34 1.94 -10.37
N ARG A 122 -15.75 1.12 -9.51
CA ARG A 122 -14.30 0.92 -9.42
C ARG A 122 -13.81 -0.14 -10.41
N ALA A 123 -14.61 -1.16 -10.66
CA ALA A 123 -14.32 -2.14 -11.70
C ALA A 123 -15.61 -2.74 -12.27
N VAL A 124 -15.54 -3.20 -13.51
CA VAL A 124 -16.57 -4.04 -14.12
C VAL A 124 -15.95 -5.38 -14.50
N ARG A 125 -16.75 -6.44 -14.41
CA ARG A 125 -16.49 -7.70 -15.09
C ARG A 125 -17.10 -7.64 -16.48
N VAL A 126 -16.29 -7.95 -17.49
CA VAL A 126 -16.70 -8.10 -18.88
C VAL A 126 -16.57 -9.56 -19.29
N GLN A 127 -17.60 -10.09 -19.95
CA GLN A 127 -17.66 -11.46 -20.43
C GLN A 127 -18.14 -11.49 -21.89
N PHE A 128 -17.35 -12.10 -22.78
CA PHE A 128 -17.69 -12.30 -24.18
C PHE A 128 -16.95 -13.49 -24.77
N HIS A 129 -17.37 -13.93 -25.96
CA HIS A 129 -16.73 -14.97 -26.72
C HIS A 129 -15.94 -14.36 -27.88
N GLY A 130 -14.70 -14.78 -28.11
CA GLY A 130 -13.91 -14.28 -29.23
C GLY A 130 -12.50 -14.86 -29.35
N PRO A 131 -11.83 -14.60 -30.49
CA PRO A 131 -10.46 -15.07 -30.73
C PRO A 131 -9.43 -14.33 -29.86
N PRO A 132 -8.22 -14.88 -29.71
CA PRO A 132 -7.06 -14.10 -29.28
C PRO A 132 -6.85 -12.90 -30.20
N GLY A 133 -6.49 -11.76 -29.63
CA GLY A 133 -6.29 -10.54 -30.40
C GLY A 133 -6.48 -9.27 -29.58
N VAL A 134 -6.43 -8.13 -30.27
CA VAL A 134 -6.57 -6.81 -29.65
C VAL A 134 -8.02 -6.37 -29.69
N TYR A 135 -8.50 -5.95 -28.53
CA TYR A 135 -9.84 -5.39 -28.32
C TYR A 135 -9.71 -4.00 -27.71
N ARG A 136 -10.81 -3.25 -27.74
CA ARG A 136 -10.92 -1.94 -27.11
C ARG A 136 -12.18 -1.86 -26.29
N PHE A 137 -12.10 -1.29 -25.09
CA PHE A 137 -13.29 -0.85 -24.37
C PHE A 137 -13.55 0.64 -24.62
N ALA A 138 -14.82 1.01 -24.67
CA ALA A 138 -15.28 2.39 -24.85
C ALA A 138 -16.43 2.68 -23.89
N PHE A 139 -16.55 3.93 -23.46
CA PHE A 139 -17.61 4.39 -22.54
C PHE A 139 -18.15 5.78 -22.91
N ASP A 140 -18.06 6.10 -24.20
CA ASP A 140 -18.53 7.34 -24.83
C ASP A 140 -19.98 7.26 -25.34
N ALA A 141 -20.56 6.06 -25.38
CA ALA A 141 -21.96 5.83 -25.73
C ALA A 141 -22.46 4.52 -25.08
N PRO A 142 -23.78 4.38 -24.83
CA PRO A 142 -24.37 3.16 -24.30
C PRO A 142 -24.10 1.92 -25.17
N ARG A 143 -23.94 0.77 -24.53
CA ARG A 143 -23.84 -0.54 -25.17
C ARG A 143 -25.14 -0.90 -25.88
N THR A 144 -25.01 -1.45 -27.08
CA THR A 144 -26.11 -1.90 -27.93
C THR A 144 -26.14 -3.40 -28.15
N MET A 145 -25.01 -4.09 -27.95
CA MET A 145 -24.89 -5.54 -28.06
C MET A 145 -24.65 -6.18 -26.70
N GLN A 146 -25.58 -7.01 -26.25
CA GLN A 146 -25.52 -7.69 -24.96
C GLN A 146 -25.59 -9.21 -25.14
N THR A 147 -24.82 -9.92 -24.32
CA THR A 147 -24.96 -11.37 -24.11
C THR A 147 -25.19 -11.67 -22.63
N HIS A 148 -25.50 -12.92 -22.31
CA HIS A 148 -25.67 -13.36 -20.93
C HIS A 148 -24.31 -13.48 -20.22
N ALA A 149 -24.29 -13.11 -18.94
CA ALA A 149 -23.17 -13.45 -18.06
C ALA A 149 -23.12 -14.97 -17.82
N TRP A 150 -21.95 -15.47 -17.44
CA TRP A 150 -21.79 -16.83 -16.94
C TRP A 150 -20.99 -16.83 -15.62
N PRO A 151 -21.16 -17.83 -14.75
CA PRO A 151 -20.26 -18.05 -13.62
C PRO A 151 -18.79 -18.10 -14.07
N TYR A 152 -17.87 -17.43 -13.37
CA TYR A 152 -16.45 -17.39 -13.76
C TYR A 152 -15.85 -18.80 -13.96
N GLY A 153 -16.24 -19.75 -13.10
CA GLY A 153 -15.82 -21.15 -13.16
C GLY A 153 -16.14 -21.86 -14.48
N ASP A 154 -17.20 -21.45 -15.18
CA ASP A 154 -17.62 -22.06 -16.45
C ASP A 154 -16.70 -21.65 -17.62
N GLY A 155 -15.92 -20.58 -17.46
CA GLY A 155 -14.89 -20.16 -18.42
C GLY A 155 -13.53 -20.85 -18.23
N LEU A 156 -13.43 -21.81 -17.31
CA LEU A 156 -12.19 -22.51 -17.01
C LEU A 156 -12.05 -23.81 -17.81
N ILE A 157 -10.83 -24.10 -18.25
CA ILE A 157 -10.40 -25.34 -18.86
C ILE A 157 -9.30 -25.92 -17.97
N ASP A 158 -9.51 -27.14 -17.46
CA ASP A 158 -8.60 -27.80 -16.51
C ASP A 158 -8.23 -26.91 -15.29
N GLY A 159 -9.21 -26.15 -14.79
CA GLY A 159 -9.06 -25.26 -13.63
C GLY A 159 -8.34 -23.94 -13.92
N ARG A 160 -8.09 -23.61 -15.19
CA ARG A 160 -7.41 -22.38 -15.64
C ARG A 160 -8.28 -21.60 -16.63
N PRO A 161 -8.20 -20.26 -16.70
CA PRO A 161 -8.93 -19.51 -17.71
C PRO A 161 -8.59 -19.99 -19.12
N ALA A 162 -9.59 -20.11 -20.01
CA ALA A 162 -9.35 -20.42 -21.41
C ALA A 162 -8.54 -19.31 -22.11
N ALA A 163 -8.87 -18.07 -21.77
CA ALA A 163 -8.19 -16.87 -22.23
C ALA A 163 -7.87 -15.94 -21.05
N LEU A 164 -6.83 -15.12 -21.24
CA LEU A 164 -6.42 -14.08 -20.32
C LEU A 164 -6.37 -12.74 -21.06
N ALA A 165 -6.97 -11.70 -20.50
CA ALA A 165 -6.97 -10.38 -21.10
C ALA A 165 -6.02 -9.44 -20.34
N THR A 166 -5.07 -8.84 -21.03
CA THR A 166 -4.13 -7.87 -20.46
C THR A 166 -4.44 -6.45 -20.89
N LEU A 167 -4.60 -5.56 -19.92
CA LEU A 167 -4.76 -4.12 -20.11
C LEU A 167 -3.40 -3.42 -20.18
N THR A 168 -3.36 -2.23 -20.77
CA THR A 168 -2.12 -1.43 -20.79
C THR A 168 -1.74 -1.01 -19.35
N PRO A 169 -0.44 -0.98 -19.01
CA PRO A 169 -0.01 -0.54 -17.68
C PRO A 169 -0.36 0.93 -17.43
N ALA A 170 -0.43 1.75 -18.49
CA ALA A 170 -0.88 3.15 -18.37
C ALA A 170 -2.32 3.25 -17.88
N TRP A 171 -3.24 2.41 -18.37
CA TRP A 171 -4.61 2.35 -17.84
C TRP A 171 -4.65 1.78 -16.43
N LEU A 172 -3.95 0.67 -16.18
CA LEU A 172 -3.95 -0.01 -14.89
C LEU A 172 -3.45 0.91 -13.77
N THR A 173 -2.34 1.61 -13.98
CA THR A 173 -1.80 2.57 -13.00
C THR A 173 -2.70 3.79 -12.82
N ALA A 174 -3.29 4.31 -13.90
CA ALA A 174 -4.24 5.43 -13.83
C ALA A 174 -5.55 5.07 -13.12
N SER A 175 -5.93 3.79 -13.10
CA SER A 175 -7.15 3.32 -12.43
C SER A 175 -7.08 3.38 -10.91
N LEU A 176 -5.88 3.49 -10.33
CA LEU A 176 -5.63 3.45 -8.88
C LEU A 176 -6.09 2.16 -8.18
N ILE A 177 -6.35 1.07 -8.91
CA ILE A 177 -6.85 -0.18 -8.33
C ILE A 177 -5.91 -0.76 -7.27
N ALA A 178 -4.60 -0.66 -7.50
CA ALA A 178 -3.53 -1.04 -6.58
C ALA A 178 -2.86 0.20 -5.93
N GLY A 179 -3.66 1.24 -5.69
CA GLY A 179 -3.19 2.56 -5.26
C GLY A 179 -2.39 3.31 -6.33
N PRO A 180 -1.79 4.46 -5.99
CA PRO A 180 -0.87 5.17 -6.86
C PRO A 180 0.32 4.30 -7.25
N GLN A 181 0.61 4.23 -8.55
CA GLN A 181 1.69 3.41 -9.11
C GLN A 181 2.29 4.13 -10.31
N SER A 182 3.54 3.77 -10.65
CA SER A 182 4.17 4.18 -11.91
C SER A 182 4.28 2.99 -12.85
N VAL A 183 4.06 3.23 -14.14
CA VAL A 183 4.39 2.27 -15.19
C VAL A 183 5.87 1.93 -15.08
N ALA A 184 6.18 0.64 -14.94
CA ALA A 184 7.55 0.17 -14.85
C ALA A 184 8.28 0.42 -16.17
N SER A 185 9.31 1.24 -16.14
CA SER A 185 10.17 1.43 -17.32
C SER A 185 11.21 0.31 -17.39
N ARG A 186 11.68 -0.03 -18.60
CA ARG A 186 12.73 -1.06 -18.79
C ARG A 186 14.04 -0.71 -18.07
N ASP A 187 14.32 0.58 -17.91
CA ASP A 187 15.55 1.09 -17.31
C ASP A 187 15.43 1.32 -15.80
N GLU A 188 14.25 1.11 -15.21
CA GLU A 188 14.06 1.18 -13.77
C GLU A 188 14.75 0.00 -13.06
N ALA A 189 15.64 0.29 -12.11
CA ALA A 189 16.40 -0.73 -11.39
C ALA A 189 15.50 -1.69 -10.61
N TYR A 190 14.49 -1.17 -9.92
CA TYR A 190 13.55 -1.98 -9.15
C TYR A 190 12.70 -2.90 -10.05
N ALA A 191 12.22 -2.41 -11.20
CA ALA A 191 11.55 -3.28 -12.17
C ALA A 191 12.43 -4.45 -12.65
N ARG A 192 13.71 -4.20 -12.96
CA ARG A 192 14.66 -5.28 -13.32
C ARG A 192 14.90 -6.25 -12.17
N TYR A 193 14.93 -5.75 -10.93
CA TYR A 193 15.04 -6.58 -9.74
C TYR A 193 13.85 -7.54 -9.61
N VAL A 194 12.62 -7.02 -9.71
CA VAL A 194 11.39 -7.84 -9.67
C VAL A 194 11.38 -8.86 -10.81
N ASP A 195 11.76 -8.47 -12.02
CA ASP A 195 11.86 -9.35 -13.19
C ASP A 195 12.88 -10.48 -12.98
N ALA A 196 14.02 -10.18 -12.36
CA ALA A 196 15.05 -11.16 -12.05
C ALA A 196 14.57 -12.14 -10.96
N GLN A 197 13.94 -11.66 -9.89
CA GLN A 197 13.36 -12.54 -8.87
C GLN A 197 12.24 -13.42 -9.43
N PHE A 198 11.41 -12.88 -10.31
CA PHE A 198 10.29 -13.60 -10.89
C PHE A 198 10.73 -14.86 -11.67
N ARG A 199 11.96 -14.90 -12.19
CA ARG A 199 12.46 -16.09 -12.92
C ARG A 199 12.43 -17.36 -12.08
N TRP A 200 12.78 -17.27 -10.80
CA TRP A 200 12.67 -18.40 -9.86
C TRP A 200 11.33 -18.38 -9.13
N ALA A 201 10.75 -17.21 -8.86
CA ALA A 201 9.51 -17.10 -8.11
C ALA A 201 8.25 -17.45 -8.92
N ARG A 202 8.33 -17.57 -10.26
CA ARG A 202 7.18 -17.86 -11.14
C ARG A 202 6.50 -19.18 -10.81
N ALA A 203 7.26 -20.20 -10.40
CA ALA A 203 6.70 -21.48 -10.00
C ALA A 203 5.76 -21.32 -8.80
N LEU A 204 4.61 -22.00 -8.83
CA LEU A 204 3.66 -21.98 -7.72
C LEU A 204 4.19 -22.85 -6.55
N PRO A 205 4.49 -22.27 -5.38
CA PRO A 205 5.11 -23.00 -4.28
C PRO A 205 4.05 -23.74 -3.44
N LYS A 206 3.49 -24.83 -3.99
CA LYS A 206 2.41 -25.60 -3.32
C LYS A 206 2.88 -26.30 -2.04
N ASP A 207 4.12 -26.76 -2.03
CA ASP A 207 4.68 -27.61 -0.97
C ASP A 207 5.47 -26.82 0.09
N ASP A 208 5.63 -25.50 -0.11
CA ASP A 208 6.24 -24.58 0.86
C ASP A 208 5.18 -23.59 1.38
N PRO A 209 4.48 -23.93 2.48
CA PRO A 209 3.51 -23.02 3.08
C PRO A 209 4.14 -21.72 3.57
N THR A 210 5.45 -21.69 3.86
CA THR A 210 6.10 -20.44 4.29
C THR A 210 6.25 -19.45 3.14
N ALA A 211 6.26 -19.91 1.89
CA ALA A 211 6.28 -19.11 0.67
C ALA A 211 5.03 -18.23 0.49
N TRP A 212 4.02 -18.39 1.34
CA TRP A 212 2.78 -17.62 1.34
C TRP A 212 2.75 -16.52 2.40
N LEU A 213 3.83 -16.36 3.18
CA LEU A 213 4.02 -15.16 4.00
C LEU A 213 4.15 -13.92 3.12
N PHE A 214 3.58 -12.81 3.57
CA PHE A 214 3.60 -11.48 2.93
C PHE A 214 2.87 -11.40 1.58
N ASP A 215 1.74 -12.10 1.43
CA ASP A 215 0.80 -11.95 0.32
C ASP A 215 1.40 -12.06 -1.10
N ARG A 216 1.66 -13.30 -1.51
CA ARG A 216 2.11 -13.63 -2.86
C ARG A 216 1.15 -13.17 -3.96
N PRO A 217 -0.18 -13.45 -3.91
CA PRO A 217 -1.09 -13.03 -4.97
C PRO A 217 -1.08 -11.53 -5.23
N SER A 218 -1.17 -10.69 -4.19
CA SER A 218 -1.17 -9.22 -4.38
C SER A 218 0.15 -8.73 -4.94
N THR A 219 1.28 -9.33 -4.53
CA THR A 219 2.60 -9.03 -5.09
C THR A 219 2.62 -9.21 -6.62
N LEU A 220 2.09 -10.35 -7.11
CA LEU A 220 2.04 -10.64 -8.55
C LEU A 220 1.05 -9.75 -9.31
N PHE A 221 -0.13 -9.48 -8.73
CA PHE A 221 -1.08 -8.54 -9.32
C PHE A 221 -0.51 -7.12 -9.41
N LYS A 222 0.20 -6.63 -8.39
CA LYS A 222 0.87 -5.32 -8.40
C LYS A 222 1.99 -5.27 -9.45
N ALA A 223 2.75 -6.35 -9.63
CA ALA A 223 3.72 -6.46 -10.72
C ALA A 223 3.05 -6.40 -12.10
N TYR A 224 1.89 -7.03 -12.27
CA TYR A 224 1.09 -6.90 -13.49
C TYR A 224 0.59 -5.47 -13.70
N VAL A 225 0.02 -4.81 -12.69
CA VAL A 225 -0.48 -3.42 -12.78
C VAL A 225 0.58 -2.47 -13.35
N ARG A 226 1.84 -2.62 -12.91
CA ARG A 226 2.93 -1.75 -13.36
C ARG A 226 3.48 -2.09 -14.74
N SER A 227 3.35 -3.34 -15.20
CA SER A 227 4.03 -3.84 -16.40
C SER A 227 3.10 -4.19 -17.57
N GLY A 228 1.83 -4.51 -17.29
CA GLY A 228 0.86 -5.04 -18.26
C GLY A 228 1.19 -6.44 -18.78
N ARG A 229 2.17 -7.15 -18.21
CA ARG A 229 2.62 -8.44 -18.74
C ARG A 229 1.69 -9.59 -18.39
N ALA A 230 1.39 -10.41 -19.40
CA ALA A 230 0.51 -11.57 -19.26
C ALA A 230 1.04 -12.64 -18.28
N ASP A 231 2.35 -12.86 -18.21
CA ASP A 231 2.93 -13.89 -17.35
C ASP A 231 2.85 -13.55 -15.85
N TYR A 232 2.91 -12.27 -15.49
CA TYR A 232 2.59 -11.82 -14.13
C TYR A 232 1.12 -12.05 -13.79
N LEU A 233 0.21 -11.69 -14.70
CA LEU A 233 -1.22 -11.85 -14.46
C LEU A 233 -1.62 -13.33 -14.37
N GLU A 234 -1.07 -14.19 -15.22
CA GLU A 234 -1.25 -15.63 -15.16
C GLU A 234 -0.76 -16.19 -13.82
N ALA A 235 0.45 -15.82 -13.38
CA ALA A 235 1.00 -16.27 -12.11
C ALA A 235 0.17 -15.76 -10.91
N ALA A 236 -0.34 -14.53 -10.99
CA ALA A 236 -1.19 -13.93 -9.96
C ALA A 236 -2.51 -14.70 -9.82
N GLU A 237 -3.21 -14.94 -10.94
CA GLU A 237 -4.47 -15.68 -10.98
C GLU A 237 -4.33 -17.10 -10.44
N VAL A 238 -3.29 -17.83 -10.89
CA VAL A 238 -3.01 -19.18 -10.40
C VAL A 238 -2.68 -19.17 -8.90
N SER A 239 -1.94 -18.17 -8.42
CA SER A 239 -1.62 -18.05 -7.00
C SER A 239 -2.84 -17.68 -6.16
N TYR A 240 -3.69 -16.77 -6.63
CA TYR A 240 -4.93 -16.36 -5.98
C TYR A 240 -5.88 -17.53 -5.80
N ARG A 241 -6.16 -18.29 -6.86
CA ARG A 241 -7.07 -19.43 -6.81
C ARG A 241 -6.57 -20.51 -5.86
N TRP A 242 -5.26 -20.83 -5.90
CA TRP A 242 -4.68 -21.79 -4.97
C TRP A 242 -4.75 -21.30 -3.52
N TYR A 243 -4.42 -20.02 -3.27
CA TYR A 243 -4.47 -19.43 -1.94
C TYR A 243 -5.90 -19.46 -1.36
N MET A 244 -6.88 -18.98 -2.13
CA MET A 244 -8.27 -18.91 -1.68
C MET A 244 -8.90 -20.30 -1.49
N ALA A 245 -8.44 -21.32 -2.22
CA ALA A 245 -8.84 -22.71 -1.97
C ALA A 245 -8.38 -23.22 -0.60
N GLY A 246 -7.30 -22.67 -0.04
CA GLY A 246 -6.82 -22.96 1.32
C GLY A 246 -7.52 -22.18 2.44
N ILE A 247 -8.42 -21.24 2.12
CA ILE A 247 -9.17 -20.48 3.12
C ILE A 247 -10.32 -21.32 3.66
N LYS A 248 -10.30 -21.55 4.99
CA LYS A 248 -11.34 -22.26 5.71
C LYS A 248 -12.65 -21.48 5.71
N ARG A 249 -13.76 -22.13 5.31
CA ARG A 249 -15.07 -21.48 5.11
C ARG A 249 -16.03 -21.64 6.28
N ASP A 250 -15.93 -22.74 7.01
CA ASP A 250 -16.79 -23.08 8.15
C ASP A 250 -16.19 -22.59 9.49
N GLY A 251 -16.92 -22.79 10.59
CA GLY A 251 -16.45 -22.42 11.93
C GLY A 251 -16.51 -20.92 12.27
N LEU A 252 -16.15 -20.61 13.50
CA LEU A 252 -16.06 -19.25 14.06
C LEU A 252 -14.71 -18.61 13.67
N PRO A 253 -14.66 -17.29 13.44
CA PRO A 253 -13.43 -16.56 13.11
C PRO A 253 -12.55 -16.26 14.34
N VAL A 254 -12.33 -17.29 15.17
CA VAL A 254 -11.51 -17.24 16.38
C VAL A 254 -10.77 -18.57 16.55
N SER A 255 -9.63 -18.56 17.22
CA SER A 255 -8.94 -19.81 17.59
C SER A 255 -9.80 -20.63 18.58
N PRO A 256 -9.88 -21.96 18.45
CA PRO A 256 -9.21 -22.83 17.47
C PRO A 256 -10.06 -23.14 16.22
N SER A 257 -11.24 -22.52 16.05
CA SER A 257 -12.16 -22.84 14.95
C SER A 257 -11.67 -22.30 13.60
N CYS A 258 -11.08 -21.10 13.59
CA CYS A 258 -10.33 -20.52 12.47
C CYS A 258 -11.08 -20.39 11.15
N GLY A 259 -12.39 -20.12 11.18
CA GLY A 259 -13.11 -19.70 9.98
C GLY A 259 -12.48 -18.43 9.40
N GLY A 260 -12.24 -18.40 8.09
CA GLY A 260 -11.48 -17.33 7.42
C GLY A 260 -9.95 -17.47 7.51
N GLY A 261 -9.43 -18.47 8.22
CA GLY A 261 -8.00 -18.75 8.31
C GLY A 261 -7.47 -19.50 7.07
N TRP A 262 -6.20 -19.30 6.75
CA TRP A 262 -5.52 -20.05 5.69
C TRP A 262 -4.86 -21.31 6.25
N LEU A 263 -5.40 -22.49 5.91
CA LEU A 263 -5.09 -23.77 6.56
C LEU A 263 -4.89 -24.91 5.54
N PRO A 264 -3.94 -24.80 4.59
CA PRO A 264 -3.73 -25.86 3.60
C PRO A 264 -3.22 -27.17 4.20
N ASP A 265 -2.60 -27.12 5.39
CA ASP A 265 -1.91 -28.23 6.06
C ASP A 265 -2.34 -28.43 7.52
N GLY A 266 -3.44 -27.80 7.96
CA GLY A 266 -3.97 -27.94 9.32
C GLY A 266 -3.18 -27.20 10.42
N LYS A 267 -2.37 -26.20 10.04
CA LYS A 267 -1.60 -25.33 10.93
C LYS A 267 -2.45 -24.51 11.94
N PRO A 268 -1.83 -23.89 12.96
CA PRO A 268 -2.55 -23.03 13.89
C PRO A 268 -3.15 -21.79 13.21
N CYS A 269 -4.09 -21.17 13.92
CA CYS A 269 -4.89 -19.99 13.55
C CYS A 269 -4.07 -18.71 13.30
N ASP A 270 -3.13 -18.73 12.38
CA ASP A 270 -2.13 -17.68 12.23
C ASP A 270 -2.57 -16.63 11.21
N VAL A 271 -3.07 -15.51 11.73
CA VAL A 271 -3.58 -14.37 10.93
C VAL A 271 -2.56 -13.81 9.96
N LYS A 272 -1.25 -14.02 10.19
CA LYS A 272 -0.21 -13.52 9.27
C LYS A 272 -0.26 -14.12 7.86
N TYR A 273 -1.10 -15.14 7.62
CA TYR A 273 -1.36 -15.73 6.31
C TYR A 273 -2.74 -15.36 5.73
N VAL A 274 -3.51 -14.48 6.38
CA VAL A 274 -4.87 -14.12 5.97
C VAL A 274 -4.82 -12.79 5.22
N TYR A 275 -5.12 -12.79 3.92
CA TYR A 275 -5.05 -11.64 3.03
C TYR A 275 -6.34 -11.50 2.24
N ILE A 276 -6.90 -10.29 2.25
CA ILE A 276 -8.15 -9.88 1.61
C ILE A 276 -7.85 -9.06 0.35
N GLU A 277 -6.75 -8.31 0.30
CA GLU A 277 -6.32 -7.56 -0.90
C GLU A 277 -6.32 -8.39 -2.20
N PRO A 278 -5.91 -9.68 -2.21
CA PRO A 278 -5.97 -10.52 -3.41
C PRO A 278 -7.36 -10.64 -4.03
N ILE A 279 -8.42 -10.63 -3.21
CA ILE A 279 -9.81 -10.73 -3.67
C ILE A 279 -10.17 -9.50 -4.49
N LEU A 280 -9.86 -8.32 -3.95
CA LEU A 280 -10.09 -7.04 -4.62
C LEU A 280 -9.36 -6.97 -5.96
N LEU A 281 -8.09 -7.38 -5.98
CA LEU A 281 -7.27 -7.35 -7.20
C LEU A 281 -7.76 -8.38 -8.24
N ALA A 282 -8.14 -9.59 -7.85
CA ALA A 282 -8.68 -10.59 -8.77
C ALA A 282 -10.00 -10.13 -9.41
N MET A 283 -10.95 -9.63 -8.61
CA MET A 283 -12.22 -9.09 -9.14
C MET A 283 -12.01 -7.94 -10.14
N ALA A 284 -11.00 -7.11 -9.90
CA ALA A 284 -10.74 -5.93 -10.70
C ALA A 284 -9.90 -6.20 -11.96
N LEU A 285 -9.05 -7.23 -11.94
CA LEU A 285 -8.05 -7.49 -12.99
C LEU A 285 -8.35 -8.73 -13.83
N THR A 286 -9.01 -9.75 -13.27
CA THR A 286 -9.43 -10.96 -14.00
C THR A 286 -10.95 -11.12 -14.04
N GLY A 287 -11.67 -10.48 -13.10
CA GLY A 287 -13.11 -10.67 -12.95
C GLY A 287 -13.47 -11.96 -12.20
N ASP A 288 -12.51 -12.59 -11.51
CA ASP A 288 -12.74 -13.78 -10.71
C ASP A 288 -13.46 -13.45 -9.38
N ASP A 289 -14.78 -13.65 -9.37
CA ASP A 289 -15.64 -13.59 -8.19
C ASP A 289 -15.99 -14.98 -7.63
N SER A 290 -15.39 -16.06 -8.15
CA SER A 290 -15.76 -17.44 -7.80
C SER A 290 -15.14 -17.94 -6.51
N MET A 291 -14.07 -17.30 -6.05
CA MET A 291 -13.25 -17.81 -4.94
C MET A 291 -13.61 -17.23 -3.56
N HIS A 292 -14.62 -16.35 -3.48
CA HIS A 292 -15.02 -15.72 -2.23
C HIS A 292 -16.54 -15.45 -2.21
N ASP A 293 -17.04 -15.19 -1.01
CA ASP A 293 -18.36 -14.64 -0.77
C ASP A 293 -18.28 -13.67 0.42
N ALA A 294 -19.37 -12.93 0.68
CA ALA A 294 -19.41 -11.95 1.76
C ALA A 294 -19.15 -12.59 3.14
N VAL A 295 -19.58 -13.85 3.33
CA VAL A 295 -19.39 -14.58 4.60
C VAL A 295 -17.91 -14.91 4.82
N THR A 296 -17.21 -15.36 3.79
CA THR A 296 -15.78 -15.65 3.83
C THR A 296 -14.99 -14.38 4.14
N VAL A 297 -15.25 -13.30 3.42
CA VAL A 297 -14.57 -12.01 3.64
C VAL A 297 -14.79 -11.53 5.07
N ALA A 298 -16.03 -11.59 5.57
CA ALA A 298 -16.34 -11.22 6.95
C ALA A 298 -15.55 -12.07 7.96
N LYS A 299 -15.45 -13.39 7.74
CA LYS A 299 -14.66 -14.27 8.60
C LYS A 299 -13.17 -13.96 8.57
N MET A 300 -12.60 -13.68 7.39
CA MET A 300 -11.18 -13.29 7.26
C MET A 300 -10.89 -12.00 8.04
N ALA A 301 -11.76 -10.99 7.90
CA ALA A 301 -11.62 -9.72 8.60
C ALA A 301 -11.87 -9.84 10.12
N ASP A 302 -12.85 -10.64 10.54
CA ASP A 302 -13.13 -10.88 11.95
C ASP A 302 -12.05 -11.76 12.61
N LEU A 303 -11.37 -12.61 11.85
CA LEU A 303 -10.22 -13.39 12.36
C LEU A 303 -9.02 -12.48 12.64
N TRP A 304 -8.76 -11.47 11.80
CA TRP A 304 -7.82 -10.40 12.11
C TRP A 304 -8.21 -9.62 13.37
N GLN A 305 -9.50 -9.38 13.58
CA GLN A 305 -10.02 -8.69 14.75
C GLN A 305 -9.93 -9.53 16.04
N SER A 306 -9.99 -10.86 15.94
CA SER A 306 -9.73 -11.75 17.08
C SER A 306 -8.24 -12.02 17.31
N GLY A 307 -7.41 -11.74 16.29
CA GLY A 307 -5.97 -11.99 16.25
C GLY A 307 -5.59 -13.46 16.15
N GLY A 308 -6.57 -14.34 15.89
CA GLY A 308 -6.36 -15.78 15.81
C GLY A 308 -5.74 -16.32 17.10
N TRP A 309 -4.56 -16.94 16.98
CA TRP A 309 -3.80 -17.46 18.12
C TRP A 309 -2.94 -16.42 18.87
N ASN A 310 -2.67 -15.24 18.30
CA ASN A 310 -1.81 -14.21 18.91
C ASN A 310 -2.58 -13.33 19.92
N GLY A 311 -3.92 -13.38 19.91
CA GLY A 311 -4.78 -12.51 20.69
C GLY A 311 -5.17 -11.21 19.95
N PRO A 312 -6.27 -10.55 20.36
CA PRO A 312 -6.86 -9.45 19.61
C PRO A 312 -5.95 -8.21 19.57
N PRO A 313 -5.95 -7.44 18.46
CA PRO A 313 -5.23 -6.17 18.38
C PRO A 313 -5.85 -5.15 19.33
N GLY A 314 -5.04 -4.21 19.81
CA GLY A 314 -5.46 -3.18 20.75
C GLY A 314 -4.40 -2.10 20.98
N PRO A 315 -4.70 -1.13 21.87
CA PRO A 315 -3.74 -0.09 22.25
C PRO A 315 -2.55 -0.67 23.03
N TYR A 316 -1.35 -0.16 22.75
CA TYR A 316 -0.13 -0.48 23.50
C TYR A 316 -0.06 0.37 24.77
N ARG A 317 -0.53 -0.17 25.91
CA ARG A 317 -0.72 0.55 27.18
C ARG A 317 0.36 0.24 28.21
N HIS A 318 1.02 -0.90 28.10
CA HIS A 318 2.08 -1.33 28.99
C HIS A 318 3.32 -1.76 28.19
N PRO A 319 4.55 -1.55 28.73
CA PRO A 319 5.78 -1.95 28.06
C PRO A 319 5.92 -3.47 27.83
N LYS A 320 5.01 -4.28 28.38
CA LYS A 320 4.98 -5.74 28.21
C LYS A 320 3.80 -6.23 27.38
N ASP A 321 2.99 -5.32 26.82
CA ASP A 321 1.93 -5.71 25.91
C ASP A 321 2.53 -6.39 24.69
N TYR A 322 1.86 -7.45 24.21
CA TYR A 322 2.29 -8.15 23.02
C TYR A 322 2.09 -7.27 21.79
N PHE A 323 3.14 -7.11 21.00
CA PHE A 323 3.12 -6.30 19.79
C PHE A 323 4.17 -6.84 18.82
N THR A 324 3.78 -6.95 17.55
CA THR A 324 4.72 -7.06 16.44
C THR A 324 4.24 -6.14 15.34
N GLU A 325 5.18 -5.52 14.64
CA GLU A 325 4.91 -4.57 13.59
C GLU A 325 4.19 -5.25 12.43
N ARG A 326 4.52 -6.52 12.15
CA ARG A 326 3.82 -7.35 11.16
C ARG A 326 2.34 -7.49 11.49
N LEU A 327 2.00 -7.88 12.72
CA LEU A 327 0.59 -8.04 13.10
C LEU A 327 -0.12 -6.71 12.98
N ALA A 328 0.48 -5.64 13.52
CA ALA A 328 -0.04 -4.28 13.54
C ALA A 328 -0.25 -3.68 12.14
N GLY A 329 0.67 -3.93 11.22
CA GLY A 329 0.63 -3.43 9.84
C GLY A 329 -0.27 -4.24 8.91
N LEU A 330 -0.03 -5.55 8.79
CA LEU A 330 -0.82 -6.40 7.88
C LEU A 330 -2.30 -6.39 8.26
N GLY A 331 -2.63 -6.52 9.54
CA GLY A 331 -4.04 -6.46 9.93
C GLY A 331 -4.68 -5.09 9.66
N LEU A 332 -3.92 -3.98 9.62
CA LEU A 332 -4.46 -2.68 9.20
C LEU A 332 -4.77 -2.72 7.71
N LEU A 333 -3.81 -3.15 6.89
CA LEU A 333 -3.98 -3.31 5.44
C LEU A 333 -5.19 -4.18 5.10
N GLU A 334 -5.32 -5.35 5.73
CA GLU A 334 -6.44 -6.25 5.41
C GLU A 334 -7.79 -5.70 5.88
N THR A 335 -7.80 -4.88 6.93
CA THR A 335 -9.01 -4.14 7.32
C THR A 335 -9.37 -3.07 6.27
N VAL A 336 -8.37 -2.39 5.69
CA VAL A 336 -8.58 -1.47 4.57
C VAL A 336 -9.10 -2.23 3.35
N ALA A 337 -8.50 -3.34 2.97
CA ALA A 337 -8.96 -4.16 1.83
C ALA A 337 -10.40 -4.65 2.03
N ALA A 338 -10.78 -5.06 3.25
CA ALA A 338 -12.16 -5.41 3.57
C ALA A 338 -13.12 -4.22 3.39
N PHE A 339 -12.74 -3.01 3.84
CA PHE A 339 -13.52 -1.80 3.61
C PHE A 339 -13.64 -1.45 2.13
N GLU A 340 -12.54 -1.54 1.38
CA GLU A 340 -12.52 -1.24 -0.06
C GLU A 340 -13.34 -2.25 -0.89
N LEU A 341 -13.48 -3.49 -0.40
CA LEU A 341 -14.25 -4.54 -1.04
C LEU A 341 -15.76 -4.43 -0.76
N THR A 342 -16.15 -4.02 0.45
CA THR A 342 -17.56 -4.10 0.89
C THR A 342 -18.22 -2.75 1.18
N GLY A 343 -17.45 -1.72 1.48
CA GLY A 343 -17.94 -0.44 2.01
C GLY A 343 -18.55 -0.54 3.41
N ASP A 344 -18.39 -1.65 4.12
CA ASP A 344 -18.97 -1.85 5.45
C ASP A 344 -18.36 -0.87 6.47
N PRO A 345 -19.19 0.00 7.11
CA PRO A 345 -18.70 0.99 8.06
C PRO A 345 -17.98 0.38 9.28
N ARG A 346 -18.24 -0.88 9.64
CA ARG A 346 -17.49 -1.54 10.73
C ARG A 346 -15.99 -1.60 10.45
N TYR A 347 -15.61 -1.82 9.19
CA TYR A 347 -14.20 -1.86 8.82
C TYR A 347 -13.58 -0.46 8.87
N ARG A 348 -14.36 0.57 8.53
CA ARG A 348 -13.94 1.97 8.70
C ARG A 348 -13.67 2.32 10.16
N GLU A 349 -14.56 1.93 11.07
CA GLU A 349 -14.36 2.14 12.51
C GLU A 349 -13.10 1.42 13.04
N ARG A 350 -12.83 0.20 12.55
CA ARG A 350 -11.62 -0.56 12.92
C ARG A 350 -10.33 0.07 12.40
N ILE A 351 -10.36 0.62 11.18
CA ILE A 351 -9.23 1.41 10.62
C ILE A 351 -8.95 2.60 11.55
N ASP A 352 -9.97 3.38 11.87
CA ASP A 352 -9.83 4.59 12.69
C ASP A 352 -9.30 4.28 14.11
N ALA A 353 -9.77 3.18 14.71
CA ALA A 353 -9.30 2.70 16.01
C ALA A 353 -7.81 2.31 15.98
N ARG A 354 -7.41 1.52 14.98
CA ARG A 354 -6.04 1.02 14.85
C ARG A 354 -5.04 2.11 14.50
N VAL A 355 -5.42 3.06 13.64
CA VAL A 355 -4.65 4.29 13.40
C VAL A 355 -4.49 5.08 14.70
N GLY A 356 -5.54 5.16 15.53
CA GLY A 356 -5.47 5.78 16.85
C GLY A 356 -4.48 5.09 17.79
N TRP A 357 -4.52 3.76 17.88
CA TRP A 357 -3.59 2.99 18.70
C TRP A 357 -2.14 3.16 18.27
N LEU A 358 -1.86 3.11 16.96
CA LEU A 358 -0.52 3.32 16.42
C LEU A 358 -0.01 4.74 16.67
N TYR A 359 -0.89 5.75 16.56
CA TYR A 359 -0.55 7.14 16.83
C TYR A 359 -0.20 7.36 18.30
N GLU A 360 -1.00 6.80 19.22
CA GLU A 360 -0.73 6.85 20.66
C GLU A 360 0.55 6.08 21.02
N HIS A 361 0.77 4.90 20.44
CA HIS A 361 1.95 4.08 20.70
C HIS A 361 3.25 4.79 20.30
N GLN A 362 3.28 5.44 19.14
CA GLN A 362 4.45 6.20 18.69
C GLN A 362 4.63 7.49 19.51
N GLY A 363 3.56 8.24 19.76
CA GLY A 363 3.61 9.57 20.38
C GLY A 363 3.71 9.57 21.91
N ALA A 364 3.18 8.54 22.57
CA ALA A 364 3.01 8.45 24.02
C ALA A 364 3.30 7.02 24.53
N ASN A 365 4.43 6.45 24.09
CA ASN A 365 4.85 5.11 24.49
C ASN A 365 4.93 4.93 26.03
N PRO A 366 4.38 3.84 26.60
CA PRO A 366 4.32 3.64 28.04
C PRO A 366 5.66 3.29 28.71
N ASP A 367 6.76 3.15 27.95
CA ASP A 367 8.08 2.83 28.51
C ASP A 367 8.83 4.03 29.11
N GLY A 368 8.31 5.25 28.94
CA GLY A 368 8.88 6.46 29.51
C GLY A 368 10.14 6.99 28.80
N LEU A 369 10.51 6.44 27.64
CA LEU A 369 11.72 6.85 26.89
C LEU A 369 11.47 7.99 25.88
N GLY A 370 10.24 8.50 25.80
CA GLY A 370 9.85 9.61 24.92
C GLY A 370 9.52 9.18 23.49
N ASN A 371 9.15 10.14 22.65
CA ASN A 371 8.83 9.89 21.23
C ASN A 371 10.11 9.98 20.39
N ASP A 372 10.56 8.86 19.84
CA ASP A 372 11.69 8.78 18.89
C ASP A 372 11.23 8.57 17.44
N GLY A 373 9.92 8.51 17.18
CA GLY A 373 9.33 8.24 15.88
C GLY A 373 9.10 6.76 15.56
N SER A 374 9.48 5.82 16.43
CA SER A 374 9.23 4.38 16.23
C SER A 374 8.01 3.87 16.99
N TRP A 375 7.47 2.71 16.57
CA TRP A 375 6.51 1.92 17.37
C TRP A 375 7.25 1.06 18.39
N ARG A 376 7.99 1.74 19.27
CA ARG A 376 8.94 1.11 20.18
C ARG A 376 8.26 0.06 21.05
N ASN A 377 8.79 -1.14 21.05
CA ASN A 377 8.28 -2.25 21.84
C ASN A 377 9.45 -3.07 22.44
N SER A 378 9.13 -4.18 23.09
CA SER A 378 10.10 -5.02 23.82
C SER A 378 10.59 -6.13 22.91
N TRP A 379 11.91 -6.20 22.68
CA TRP A 379 12.55 -7.33 22.01
C TRP A 379 12.15 -8.67 22.63
N ASN A 380 12.15 -8.74 23.95
CA ASN A 380 11.85 -9.95 24.68
C ASN A 380 10.41 -10.43 24.46
N VAL A 381 9.44 -9.51 24.51
CA VAL A 381 8.04 -9.85 24.20
C VAL A 381 7.87 -10.19 22.72
N HIS A 382 8.58 -9.48 21.83
CA HIS A 382 8.58 -9.72 20.39
C HIS A 382 9.03 -11.15 20.04
N GLU A 383 10.05 -11.66 20.73
CA GLU A 383 10.56 -13.03 20.59
C GLU A 383 9.88 -14.06 21.50
N ASN A 384 8.73 -13.72 22.09
CA ASN A 384 7.94 -14.59 22.98
C ASN A 384 8.68 -15.06 24.25
N ASP A 385 9.63 -14.27 24.75
CA ASP A 385 10.31 -14.46 26.03
C ASP A 385 10.11 -13.24 26.96
N PRO A 386 8.88 -12.98 27.46
CA PRO A 386 8.56 -11.78 28.25
C PRO A 386 9.31 -11.66 29.59
N ASN A 387 10.02 -12.72 30.00
CA ASN A 387 10.80 -12.78 31.24
C ASN A 387 12.31 -12.90 30.99
N GLY A 388 12.76 -12.84 29.74
CA GLY A 388 14.17 -12.90 29.39
C GLY A 388 14.97 -11.79 30.06
N SER A 389 16.24 -12.08 30.38
CA SER A 389 17.20 -11.06 30.77
C SER A 389 17.82 -10.42 29.53
N GLY A 390 17.80 -9.09 29.41
CA GLY A 390 18.39 -8.40 28.26
C GLY A 390 17.39 -7.77 27.29
N ASP A 391 16.20 -7.40 27.78
CA ASP A 391 15.19 -6.69 26.98
C ASP A 391 15.77 -5.41 26.35
N VAL A 392 15.63 -5.29 25.03
CA VAL A 392 16.05 -4.12 24.26
C VAL A 392 14.81 -3.40 23.75
N ARG A 393 14.66 -2.14 24.17
CA ARG A 393 13.57 -1.26 23.69
C ARG A 393 13.90 -0.75 22.31
N GLY A 394 13.08 -1.10 21.32
CA GLY A 394 13.37 -0.79 19.93
C GLY A 394 12.22 -1.12 19.00
N SER A 395 12.52 -1.19 17.72
CA SER A 395 11.59 -1.63 16.68
C SER A 395 12.34 -2.36 15.59
N SER A 396 11.67 -3.28 14.90
CA SER A 396 12.22 -3.93 13.72
C SER A 396 12.01 -3.02 12.50
N PRO A 397 13.09 -2.52 11.85
CA PRO A 397 12.95 -1.66 10.67
C PRO A 397 12.12 -2.31 9.56
N TRP A 398 12.44 -3.56 9.23
CA TRP A 398 11.81 -4.26 8.11
C TRP A 398 10.37 -4.66 8.42
N MET A 399 10.07 -5.15 9.64
CA MET A 399 8.68 -5.43 9.99
C MET A 399 7.83 -4.15 10.05
N SER A 400 8.42 -3.01 10.43
CA SER A 400 7.76 -1.69 10.42
C SER A 400 7.32 -1.25 9.02
N GLU A 401 7.90 -1.78 7.95
CA GLU A 401 7.38 -1.59 6.58
C GLU A 401 5.90 -1.97 6.50
N ASN A 402 5.48 -3.06 7.14
CA ASN A 402 4.09 -3.49 7.13
C ASN A 402 3.17 -2.44 7.75
N ILE A 403 3.63 -1.73 8.79
CA ILE A 403 2.87 -0.63 9.40
C ILE A 403 2.79 0.53 8.41
N ILE A 404 3.90 0.90 7.77
CA ILE A 404 3.90 1.99 6.78
C ILE A 404 2.96 1.66 5.62
N ASP A 405 2.96 0.43 5.12
CA ASP A 405 2.08 0.02 4.04
C ASP A 405 0.60 0.06 4.46
N GLY A 406 0.27 -0.49 5.64
CA GLY A 406 -1.08 -0.39 6.20
C GLY A 406 -1.53 1.06 6.42
N LEU A 407 -0.63 1.93 6.91
CA LEU A 407 -0.89 3.36 7.09
C LEU A 407 -1.07 4.08 5.76
N TRP A 408 -0.28 3.77 4.75
CA TRP A 408 -0.41 4.33 3.41
C TRP A 408 -1.79 4.03 2.82
N HIS A 409 -2.20 2.77 2.84
CA HIS A 409 -3.53 2.35 2.39
C HIS A 409 -4.65 2.98 3.24
N ALA A 410 -4.47 3.06 4.56
CA ALA A 410 -5.42 3.75 5.44
C ALA A 410 -5.54 5.24 5.11
N TRP A 411 -4.44 5.92 4.78
CA TRP A 411 -4.46 7.34 4.40
C TRP A 411 -5.23 7.57 3.10
N LEU A 412 -5.08 6.67 2.10
CA LEU A 412 -5.82 6.75 0.84
C LEU A 412 -7.34 6.70 1.02
N VAL A 413 -7.83 5.94 2.02
CA VAL A 413 -9.28 5.79 2.25
C VAL A 413 -9.84 6.71 3.34
N THR A 414 -9.00 7.24 4.22
CA THR A 414 -9.44 8.06 5.36
C THR A 414 -9.07 9.53 5.27
N GLY A 415 -7.94 9.85 4.62
CA GLY A 415 -7.31 11.16 4.71
C GLY A 415 -6.89 11.56 6.13
N ASP A 416 -6.75 10.61 7.06
CA ASP A 416 -6.49 10.90 8.47
C ASP A 416 -5.16 11.68 8.65
N PRO A 417 -5.20 12.89 9.25
CA PRO A 417 -4.02 13.75 9.39
C PRO A 417 -2.98 13.23 10.37
N ARG A 418 -3.30 12.24 11.20
CA ARG A 418 -2.34 11.56 12.10
C ARG A 418 -1.32 10.75 11.30
N ILE A 419 -1.73 10.20 10.16
CA ILE A 419 -0.93 9.23 9.39
C ILE A 419 0.35 9.85 8.81
N PRO A 420 0.32 11.01 8.10
CA PRO A 420 1.55 11.64 7.61
C PRO A 420 2.58 11.91 8.71
N THR A 421 2.12 12.28 9.90
CA THR A 421 2.99 12.52 11.06
C THR A 421 3.67 11.23 11.52
N MET A 422 2.92 10.12 11.56
CA MET A 422 3.49 8.82 11.92
C MET A 422 4.54 8.35 10.92
N ILE A 423 4.24 8.45 9.62
CA ILE A 423 5.13 8.01 8.55
C ILE A 423 6.42 8.85 8.53
N THR A 424 6.31 10.18 8.63
CA THR A 424 7.51 11.06 8.68
C THR A 424 8.31 10.87 9.96
N GLY A 425 7.66 10.65 11.11
CA GLY A 425 8.31 10.30 12.37
C GLY A 425 9.16 9.04 12.22
N PHE A 426 8.58 7.98 11.68
CA PHE A 426 9.31 6.72 11.45
C PHE A 426 10.41 6.86 10.39
N GLY A 427 10.20 7.64 9.31
CA GLY A 427 11.23 7.88 8.31
C GLY A 427 12.49 8.55 8.88
N ARG A 428 12.31 9.53 9.79
CA ARG A 428 13.41 10.19 10.49
C ARG A 428 14.12 9.26 11.47
N TYR A 429 13.35 8.44 12.19
CA TYR A 429 13.88 7.39 13.06
C TYR A 429 14.74 6.41 12.25
N LEU A 430 14.19 5.88 11.16
CA LEU A 430 14.83 4.90 10.30
C LEU A 430 16.13 5.43 9.71
N ASP A 431 16.15 6.67 9.19
CA ASP A 431 17.38 7.26 8.65
C ASP A 431 18.49 7.42 9.71
N THR A 432 18.10 7.69 10.96
CA THR A 432 19.04 7.96 12.06
C THR A 432 19.53 6.69 12.74
N TYR A 433 18.64 5.73 13.02
CA TYR A 433 18.90 4.58 13.92
C TYR A 433 18.71 3.22 13.27
N GLY A 434 18.06 3.14 12.10
CA GLY A 434 17.69 1.86 11.50
C GLY A 434 18.77 1.18 10.68
N TRP A 435 19.88 1.86 10.36
CA TRP A 435 20.95 1.35 9.50
C TRP A 435 22.22 1.05 10.31
N ILE A 436 22.94 0.00 9.91
CA ILE A 436 24.24 -0.33 10.51
C ILE A 436 25.28 0.68 10.01
N ASP A 437 26.06 1.29 10.92
CA ASP A 437 27.18 2.16 10.54
C ASP A 437 28.21 1.32 9.76
N PRO A 438 28.64 1.74 8.54
CA PRO A 438 29.65 1.04 7.76
C PRO A 438 30.96 0.73 8.51
N LYS A 439 31.29 1.47 9.56
CA LYS A 439 32.47 1.20 10.42
C LYS A 439 32.34 -0.10 11.22
N LEU A 440 31.12 -0.58 11.44
CA LEU A 440 30.84 -1.84 12.11
C LEU A 440 30.90 -3.03 11.14
N LEU A 441 30.81 -2.77 9.82
CA LEU A 441 30.84 -3.78 8.77
C LEU A 441 32.28 -4.15 8.40
N VAL A 442 32.98 -4.77 9.35
CA VAL A 442 34.38 -5.18 9.23
C VAL A 442 34.54 -6.65 9.65
N PRO A 443 35.45 -7.43 9.05
CA PRO A 443 35.65 -8.83 9.43
C PRO A 443 35.89 -9.01 10.93
N PRO A 444 35.23 -9.98 11.60
CA PRO A 444 34.33 -11.01 11.04
C PRO A 444 32.85 -10.58 10.89
N HIS A 445 32.49 -9.33 11.19
CA HIS A 445 31.13 -8.81 11.31
C HIS A 445 30.70 -8.00 10.07
N ASP A 446 30.67 -8.61 8.88
CA ASP A 446 30.01 -8.03 7.71
C ASP A 446 28.79 -8.89 7.35
N TRP A 447 27.62 -8.47 7.83
CA TRP A 447 26.35 -9.21 7.64
C TRP A 447 25.70 -9.00 6.27
N ARG A 448 26.31 -8.20 5.39
CA ARG A 448 25.77 -7.97 4.04
C ARG A 448 26.00 -9.19 3.17
N ASN A 449 25.05 -9.50 2.30
CA ASN A 449 25.35 -10.34 1.16
C ASN A 449 26.25 -9.59 0.17
N GLY A 450 27.29 -10.28 -0.32
CA GLY A 450 28.25 -9.74 -1.28
C GLY A 450 27.60 -9.21 -2.58
N CYS A 451 26.38 -9.65 -2.91
CA CYS A 451 25.60 -9.16 -4.05
C CYS A 451 25.28 -7.65 -3.99
N SER A 452 25.28 -7.05 -2.79
CA SER A 452 25.01 -5.62 -2.57
C SER A 452 26.24 -4.74 -2.85
N GLY A 453 27.42 -5.35 -2.97
CA GLY A 453 28.70 -4.69 -3.19
C GLY A 453 29.21 -3.89 -1.99
N PRO A 454 30.39 -3.26 -2.10
CA PRO A 454 31.07 -2.61 -0.97
C PRO A 454 30.34 -1.38 -0.42
N ARG A 455 29.45 -0.79 -1.22
CA ARG A 455 28.58 0.35 -0.83
C ARG A 455 27.15 -0.09 -0.46
N GLY A 456 26.90 -1.39 -0.39
CA GLY A 456 25.62 -1.93 0.04
C GLY A 456 25.26 -1.43 1.43
N LEU A 457 23.98 -1.09 1.60
CA LEU A 457 23.41 -0.83 2.91
C LEU A 457 23.05 -2.16 3.57
N ILE A 458 22.74 -2.06 4.87
CA ILE A 458 22.04 -3.09 5.63
C ILE A 458 21.34 -2.40 6.79
N ALA A 459 20.07 -2.68 6.98
CA ALA A 459 19.34 -2.28 8.17
C ALA A 459 19.60 -3.24 9.33
N TRP A 460 19.50 -2.74 10.55
CA TRP A 460 19.46 -3.60 11.72
C TRP A 460 18.25 -4.53 11.66
N TYR A 461 18.37 -5.78 12.12
CA TYR A 461 17.21 -6.63 12.38
C TYR A 461 16.28 -6.01 13.43
N TRP A 462 16.90 -5.46 14.48
CA TRP A 462 16.28 -4.72 15.56
C TRP A 462 17.04 -3.40 15.76
N SER A 463 16.33 -2.27 15.74
CA SER A 463 16.93 -0.93 15.87
C SER A 463 16.46 -0.24 17.14
N SER A 464 17.26 0.67 17.68
CA SER A 464 16.92 1.42 18.89
C SER A 464 17.66 2.75 18.96
N ALA A 465 16.97 3.79 19.42
CA ALA A 465 17.58 5.07 19.78
C ALA A 465 18.23 5.06 21.17
N HIS A 466 18.03 3.99 21.96
CA HIS A 466 18.41 3.92 23.37
C HIS A 466 19.35 2.76 23.71
N ALA A 467 19.44 1.74 22.85
CA ALA A 467 20.30 0.59 23.05
C ALA A 467 21.75 0.90 22.69
N SER A 468 22.67 0.19 23.34
CA SER A 468 24.09 0.21 22.93
C SER A 468 24.29 -0.54 21.61
N THR A 469 25.31 -0.17 20.85
CA THR A 469 25.70 -0.91 19.64
C THR A 469 26.03 -2.36 19.94
N GLU A 470 26.60 -2.67 21.11
CA GLU A 470 26.90 -4.05 21.54
C GLU A 470 25.62 -4.87 21.68
N SER A 471 24.58 -4.30 22.30
CA SER A 471 23.28 -4.98 22.44
C SER A 471 22.59 -5.21 21.09
N LEU A 472 22.67 -4.24 20.18
CA LEU A 472 22.11 -4.38 18.83
C LEU A 472 22.90 -5.40 17.99
N ALA A 473 24.23 -5.41 18.09
CA ALA A 473 25.08 -6.39 17.44
C ALA A 473 24.79 -7.81 17.97
N ALA A 474 24.57 -7.99 19.27
CA ALA A 474 24.22 -9.29 19.83
C ALA A 474 22.91 -9.84 19.24
N ILE A 475 21.88 -8.99 19.06
CA ILE A 475 20.63 -9.38 18.39
C ILE A 475 20.87 -9.67 16.90
N GLN A 476 21.67 -8.84 16.23
CA GLN A 476 22.01 -9.03 14.82
C GLN A 476 22.72 -10.37 14.57
N GLU A 477 23.60 -10.79 15.47
CA GLU A 477 24.29 -12.08 15.36
C GLU A 477 23.39 -13.28 15.62
N SER A 478 22.40 -13.16 16.51
CA SER A 478 21.50 -14.28 16.82
C SER A 478 20.39 -14.42 15.78
N GLU A 479 19.72 -13.31 15.43
CA GLU A 479 18.47 -13.33 14.66
C GLU A 479 18.55 -12.58 13.32
N GLY A 480 19.61 -11.81 13.07
CA GLY A 480 19.72 -10.94 11.91
C GLY A 480 20.01 -11.62 10.56
N TRP A 481 19.73 -12.92 10.47
CA TRP A 481 19.78 -13.66 9.22
C TRP A 481 18.87 -12.99 8.18
N TYR A 482 19.40 -12.75 6.99
CA TYR A 482 18.69 -12.09 5.88
C TYR A 482 18.32 -10.61 6.09
N SER A 483 18.85 -9.91 7.10
CA SER A 483 18.59 -8.46 7.29
C SER A 483 18.82 -7.64 6.03
N ASP A 484 19.86 -7.95 5.26
CA ASP A 484 20.17 -7.33 3.97
C ASP A 484 19.12 -7.67 2.88
N GLY A 485 18.55 -8.87 2.95
CA GLY A 485 17.46 -9.32 2.10
C GLY A 485 16.20 -8.49 2.24
N HIS A 486 16.03 -7.81 3.38
CA HIS A 486 14.92 -6.92 3.70
C HIS A 486 15.17 -5.44 3.33
N ASP A 487 16.35 -5.06 2.82
CA ASP A 487 16.61 -3.66 2.44
C ASP A 487 15.69 -3.17 1.30
N VAL A 488 15.24 -4.08 0.43
CA VAL A 488 14.42 -3.74 -0.74
C VAL A 488 13.08 -3.14 -0.32
N GLU A 489 12.42 -3.75 0.67
CA GLU A 489 11.12 -3.30 1.19
C GLU A 489 11.23 -2.01 2.02
N LEU A 490 12.39 -1.73 2.63
CA LEU A 490 12.68 -0.47 3.33
C LEU A 490 12.67 0.76 2.40
N GLY A 491 12.64 0.56 1.08
CA GLY A 491 12.34 1.62 0.12
C GLY A 491 10.99 2.30 0.38
N LEU A 492 9.96 1.55 0.81
CA LEU A 492 8.63 2.10 1.07
C LEU A 492 8.61 3.09 2.25
N PRO A 493 9.08 2.73 3.47
CA PRO A 493 9.20 3.66 4.59
C PRO A 493 9.89 4.98 4.24
N ILE A 494 11.03 4.91 3.53
CA ILE A 494 11.79 6.10 3.15
C ILE A 494 11.04 6.95 2.12
N ALA A 495 10.44 6.32 1.10
CA ALA A 495 9.72 7.02 0.04
C ALA A 495 8.40 7.64 0.56
N ALA A 496 7.68 6.94 1.43
CA ALA A 496 6.47 7.44 2.06
C ALA A 496 6.78 8.63 2.97
N ALA A 497 7.87 8.58 3.74
CA ALA A 497 8.34 9.72 4.50
C ALA A 497 8.70 10.90 3.59
N TRP A 498 9.43 10.68 2.49
CA TRP A 498 9.75 11.74 1.51
C TRP A 498 8.49 12.41 0.96
N TYR A 499 7.48 11.63 0.60
CA TYR A 499 6.22 12.11 0.04
C TYR A 499 5.46 13.06 0.99
N PHE A 500 5.57 12.86 2.30
CA PHE A 500 4.93 13.69 3.33
C PHE A 500 5.86 14.73 3.99
N GLU A 501 7.18 14.62 3.84
CA GLU A 501 8.16 15.46 4.51
C GLU A 501 8.21 16.89 3.95
N LYS A 502 7.99 17.87 4.83
CA LYS A 502 8.03 19.31 4.47
C LYS A 502 9.36 19.97 4.80
N ASP A 503 10.14 19.39 5.72
CA ASP A 503 11.47 19.90 6.07
C ASP A 503 12.46 19.59 4.94
N PRO A 504 13.07 20.60 4.29
CA PRO A 504 13.96 20.37 3.16
C PRO A 504 15.22 19.58 3.51
N ALA A 505 15.74 19.70 4.73
CA ALA A 505 16.95 18.99 5.15
C ALA A 505 16.65 17.51 5.40
N GLN A 506 15.52 17.20 6.04
CA GLN A 506 15.04 15.84 6.23
C GLN A 506 14.68 15.18 4.90
N ALA A 507 13.97 15.90 4.03
CA ALA A 507 13.68 15.43 2.68
C ALA A 507 14.99 15.09 1.94
N ALA A 508 15.98 15.98 1.96
CA ALA A 508 17.27 15.71 1.34
C ALA A 508 17.97 14.47 1.92
N ALA A 509 17.85 14.21 3.22
CA ALA A 509 18.39 13.00 3.86
C ALA A 509 17.68 11.72 3.36
N LEU A 510 16.35 11.71 3.35
CA LEU A 510 15.53 10.61 2.85
C LEU A 510 15.84 10.31 1.38
N LYS A 511 16.00 11.34 0.53
CA LYS A 511 16.38 11.17 -0.87
C LYS A 511 17.77 10.55 -1.03
N ARG A 512 18.75 10.96 -0.23
CA ARG A 512 20.07 10.32 -0.21
C ARG A 512 19.97 8.85 0.21
N ARG A 513 19.16 8.56 1.24
CA ARG A 513 18.94 7.19 1.71
C ARG A 513 18.33 6.30 0.64
N PHE A 514 17.26 6.76 -0.01
CA PHE A 514 16.62 6.03 -1.11
C PHE A 514 17.56 5.80 -2.29
N THR A 515 18.41 6.78 -2.61
CA THR A 515 19.42 6.64 -3.66
C THR A 515 20.44 5.54 -3.31
N ALA A 516 20.85 5.44 -2.04
CA ALA A 516 21.78 4.41 -1.59
C ALA A 516 21.15 3.00 -1.61
N LEU A 517 19.85 2.89 -1.33
CA LEU A 517 19.08 1.64 -1.44
C LEU A 517 19.06 1.05 -2.87
N ALA A 518 19.32 1.85 -3.90
CA ALA A 518 19.36 1.35 -5.27
C ALA A 518 20.40 0.23 -5.48
N ALA A 519 21.43 0.14 -4.62
CA ALA A 519 22.39 -0.96 -4.63
C ALA A 519 21.74 -2.31 -4.29
N SER A 520 20.71 -2.32 -3.44
CA SER A 520 19.97 -3.52 -3.05
C SER A 520 19.06 -4.04 -4.17
N TYR A 521 18.83 -3.25 -5.24
CA TYR A 521 18.11 -3.65 -6.45
C TYR A 521 19.02 -4.33 -7.50
N SER A 522 20.19 -4.85 -7.11
CA SER A 522 21.06 -5.58 -8.03
C SER A 522 20.42 -6.90 -8.49
N THR A 523 20.63 -7.26 -9.75
CA THR A 523 20.11 -8.53 -10.31
C THR A 523 20.79 -9.75 -9.68
N GLU A 524 22.00 -9.58 -9.16
CA GLU A 524 22.73 -10.57 -8.39
C GLU A 524 22.01 -10.84 -7.06
N CYS A 525 21.55 -9.80 -6.35
CA CYS A 525 20.75 -9.97 -5.14
C CYS A 525 19.37 -10.56 -5.45
N ALA A 526 18.79 -10.20 -6.59
CA ALA A 526 17.53 -10.79 -7.06
C ALA A 526 17.63 -12.29 -7.36
N ALA A 527 18.82 -12.80 -7.67
CA ALA A 527 19.01 -14.22 -7.98
C ALA A 527 18.97 -15.14 -6.74
N ILE A 528 19.05 -14.57 -5.53
CA ILE A 528 19.03 -15.34 -4.28
C ILE A 528 17.61 -15.85 -4.03
N SER A 529 17.45 -17.17 -4.05
CA SER A 529 16.17 -17.88 -4.00
C SER A 529 16.11 -18.95 -2.90
N ASP A 530 16.97 -18.86 -1.89
CA ASP A 530 17.03 -19.77 -0.73
C ASP A 530 15.72 -19.77 0.08
N THR A 531 15.02 -18.65 0.08
CA THR A 531 13.75 -18.46 0.79
C THR A 531 12.68 -17.96 -0.18
N ALA A 532 11.69 -18.78 -0.51
CA ALA A 532 10.68 -18.46 -1.53
C ALA A 532 9.81 -17.22 -1.19
N ARG A 533 9.50 -17.02 0.11
CA ARG A 533 8.76 -15.84 0.61
C ARG A 533 9.49 -14.51 0.42
N ARG A 534 10.80 -14.54 0.10
CA ARG A 534 11.58 -13.33 -0.21
C ARG A 534 11.00 -12.56 -1.37
N PHE A 535 10.41 -13.25 -2.34
CA PHE A 535 9.73 -12.58 -3.45
C PHE A 535 8.57 -11.71 -2.97
N ASN A 536 7.83 -12.15 -1.96
CA ASN A 536 6.62 -11.45 -1.55
C ASN A 536 6.98 -10.23 -0.69
N TRP A 537 7.80 -10.41 0.35
CA TRP A 537 8.15 -9.31 1.25
C TRP A 537 8.90 -8.20 0.50
N ASN A 538 9.82 -8.55 -0.41
CA ASN A 538 10.57 -7.55 -1.19
C ASN A 538 9.69 -6.70 -2.11
N ASN A 539 8.53 -7.19 -2.54
CA ASN A 539 7.82 -6.60 -3.66
C ASN A 539 6.36 -6.22 -3.40
N ARG A 540 5.75 -6.67 -2.29
CA ARG A 540 4.33 -6.38 -1.96
C ARG A 540 4.05 -4.88 -1.85
N GLY A 541 4.83 -4.17 -1.03
CA GLY A 541 4.68 -2.72 -0.78
C GLY A 541 5.66 -1.84 -1.56
N ALA A 542 6.78 -2.39 -2.05
CA ALA A 542 7.88 -1.57 -2.60
C ALA A 542 7.59 -0.93 -3.98
N GLY A 543 6.57 -1.39 -4.71
CA GLY A 543 6.21 -0.85 -6.02
C GLY A 543 5.85 0.64 -6.02
N VAL A 544 5.11 1.10 -5.00
CA VAL A 544 4.68 2.50 -4.90
C VAL A 544 5.82 3.45 -4.53
N ALA A 545 6.92 2.94 -3.98
CA ALA A 545 8.06 3.76 -3.57
C ALA A 545 8.65 4.55 -4.76
N GLN A 546 8.68 3.94 -5.95
CA GLN A 546 9.15 4.61 -7.17
C GLN A 546 8.24 5.78 -7.57
N TRP A 547 6.91 5.59 -7.44
CA TRP A 547 5.93 6.64 -7.70
C TRP A 547 6.06 7.80 -6.70
N MET A 548 6.21 7.49 -5.41
CA MET A 548 6.37 8.48 -4.34
C MET A 548 7.63 9.32 -4.54
N MET A 549 8.75 8.70 -4.89
CA MET A 549 10.03 9.39 -5.11
C MET A 549 10.06 10.24 -6.38
N ALA A 550 9.18 9.95 -7.35
CA ALA A 550 8.97 10.82 -8.51
C ALA A 550 8.20 12.10 -8.17
N GLN A 551 7.52 12.15 -7.02
CA GLN A 551 6.80 13.33 -6.57
C GLN A 551 7.72 14.34 -5.87
N PRO A 552 7.37 15.64 -5.89
CA PRO A 552 7.99 16.62 -4.99
C PRO A 552 7.82 16.21 -3.52
N ALA A 553 8.85 16.42 -2.71
CA ALA A 553 8.77 16.20 -1.26
C ALA A 553 7.61 17.00 -0.65
N GLY A 554 6.91 16.38 0.31
CA GLY A 554 5.85 17.03 1.07
C GLY A 554 4.55 17.25 0.32
N VAL A 555 4.44 16.87 -0.96
CA VAL A 555 3.21 17.04 -1.74
C VAL A 555 2.03 16.27 -1.13
N GLY A 556 2.29 15.13 -0.50
CA GLY A 556 1.28 14.31 0.17
C GLY A 556 0.68 14.94 1.41
N ALA A 557 1.38 15.92 2.01
CA ALA A 557 0.92 16.56 3.23
C ALA A 557 -0.10 17.68 2.97
N HIS A 558 -0.55 17.82 1.72
CA HIS A 558 -1.77 18.50 1.34
C HIS A 558 -2.77 17.43 0.86
N PRO A 559 -4.04 17.45 1.30
CA PRO A 559 -5.05 16.56 0.74
C PRO A 559 -5.10 16.76 -0.78
N VAL A 560 -4.78 15.71 -1.54
CA VAL A 560 -4.81 15.78 -3.00
C VAL A 560 -6.27 15.95 -3.41
N ALA A 561 -6.57 17.03 -4.14
CA ALA A 561 -7.88 17.23 -4.74
C ALA A 561 -8.20 16.01 -5.64
N GLY A 562 -9.21 15.23 -5.25
CA GLY A 562 -9.66 14.04 -6.00
C GLY A 562 -9.25 12.67 -5.42
N VAL A 563 -8.37 12.61 -4.42
CA VAL A 563 -8.04 11.36 -3.71
C VAL A 563 -8.63 11.34 -2.29
N SER A 564 -8.93 12.50 -1.71
CA SER A 564 -9.58 12.58 -0.40
C SER A 564 -10.48 13.81 -0.28
N ARG A 565 -11.78 13.59 -0.47
CA ARG A 565 -12.91 14.19 0.27
C ARG A 565 -14.19 13.48 -0.08
#